data_AF-A0ABD7NX06-F1
#
_entry.id   AF-A0ABD7NX06-F1
#
_cell.length_a   1.000
_cell.length_b   1.000
_cell.length_c   1.000
_cell.angle_alpha   90.00
_cell.angle_beta   90.00
_cell.angle_gamma   90.00
#
_symmetry.space_group_name_H-M   'P 1'
#
loop_
_entity.id
_entity.type
_entity.pdbx_description
1 polymer ?
#
loop_
_entity_poly.entity_id
_entity_poly.type
_entity_poly.pdbx_seq_one_letter_code
_entity_poly.pdbx_strand_id
1 'polypeptide(L)' 'MTYKLAFNESALKEWKKLGHTLQVQFKKKLKERLENPRVPASQLHGRKDQYKIKLRGAGYRLVGDAANLLI' A
#
# COMPACT_ATOMS: atom_id res chain seq x y z
N MET A 1 16.01 3.32 6.00
CA MET A 1 15.31 4.55 5.57
C MET A 1 13.83 4.34 5.82
N THR A 2 13.18 5.20 6.59
CA THR A 2 11.76 5.07 6.95
C THR A 2 10.93 5.93 6.00
N TYR A 3 10.17 5.28 5.13
CA TYR A 3 9.21 5.97 4.28
C TYR A 3 7.97 6.39 5.09
N LYS A 4 7.27 7.44 4.65
CA LYS A 4 6.00 7.86 5.25
C LYS A 4 4.84 7.38 4.39
N LEU A 5 3.79 6.89 5.04
CA LEU A 5 2.55 6.50 4.39
C LEU A 5 1.61 7.71 4.33
N ALA A 6 1.15 8.06 3.14
CA ALA A 6 0.07 9.02 2.94
C ALA A 6 -1.02 8.38 2.09
N PHE A 7 -2.28 8.58 2.48
CA PHE A 7 -3.44 8.26 1.66
C PHE A 7 -3.94 9.55 1.02
N ASN A 8 -4.24 9.52 -0.27
CA ASN A 8 -5.07 10.57 -0.87
C ASN A 8 -6.52 10.43 -0.35
N GLU A 9 -7.35 11.44 -0.59
CA GLU A 9 -8.70 11.48 -0.03
C GLU A 9 -9.57 10.30 -0.49
N SER A 10 -9.46 9.89 -1.75
CA SER A 10 -10.22 8.76 -2.30
C SER A 10 -9.80 7.43 -1.66
N ALA A 11 -8.50 7.19 -1.54
CA ALA A 11 -7.97 5.99 -0.89
C ALA A 11 -8.27 5.98 0.62
N LEU A 12 -8.28 7.14 1.29
CA LEU A 12 -8.67 7.22 2.70
C LEU A 12 -10.15 6.90 2.91
N LYS A 13 -11.03 7.36 2.00
CA LYS A 13 -12.46 7.01 2.03
C LYS A 13 -12.65 5.49 1.87
N GLU A 14 -12.00 4.88 0.90
CA GLU A 14 -12.07 3.43 0.68
C GLU A 14 -11.44 2.64 1.84
N TRP A 15 -10.32 3.12 2.39
CA TRP A 15 -9.69 2.54 3.57
C TRP A 15 -10.63 2.51 4.78
N LYS A 16 -11.36 3.61 5.03
CA LYS A 16 -12.33 3.71 6.13
C LYS A 16 -13.52 2.76 5.96
N LYS A 17 -13.88 2.37 4.73
CA LYS A 17 -14.92 1.38 4.45
C LYS A 17 -14.48 -0.06 4.70
N LEU A 18 -13.17 -0.32 4.78
CA LEU A 18 -12.66 -1.66 5.09
C LEU A 18 -13.00 -2.04 6.53
N GLY A 19 -13.48 -3.28 6.72
CA GLY A 19 -13.65 -3.85 8.06
C GLY A 19 -12.34 -3.91 8.85
N HIS A 20 -12.44 -3.89 10.18
CA HIS A 20 -11.30 -3.84 11.09
C HIS A 20 -10.21 -4.90 10.78
N THR A 21 -10.62 -6.15 10.52
CA THR A 21 -9.71 -7.25 10.18
C THR A 21 -8.87 -6.96 8.94
N LEU A 22 -9.48 -6.41 7.88
CA LEU A 22 -8.78 -6.07 6.64
C LEU A 22 -7.79 -4.93 6.86
N GLN A 23 -8.20 -3.90 7.62
CA GLN A 23 -7.30 -2.80 7.96
C GLN A 23 -6.06 -3.29 8.74
N VAL A 24 -6.24 -4.21 9.69
CA VAL A 24 -5.12 -4.79 10.45
C VAL A 24 -4.19 -5.58 9.55
N GLN A 25 -4.73 -6.43 8.66
CA GLN A 25 -3.94 -7.20 7.70
C GLN A 25 -3.15 -6.30 6.76
N PHE A 26 -3.79 -5.27 6.21
CA PHE A 26 -3.11 -4.29 5.37
C PHE A 26 -2.09 -3.46 6.14
N LYS A 27 -2.36 -3.03 7.37
CA LYS A 27 -1.39 -2.30 8.21
C LYS A 27 -0.10 -3.09 8.41
N LYS A 28 -0.18 -4.41 8.64
CA LYS A 28 1.01 -5.27 8.74
C LYS A 28 1.83 -5.22 7.44
N LYS A 29 1.17 -5.42 6.30
CA LYS A 29 1.81 -5.36 4.98
C LYS A 29 2.38 -3.99 4.65
N LEU A 30 1.70 -2.92 5.02
CA LEU A 30 2.15 -1.55 4.81
C LEU A 30 3.42 -1.25 5.61
N LYS A 31 3.51 -1.71 6.87
CA LYS A 31 4.74 -1.58 7.67
C LYS A 31 5.94 -2.24 6.98
N GLU A 32 5.80 -3.47 6.49
CA GLU A 32 6.85 -4.15 5.72
C GLU A 32 7.28 -3.33 4.48
N ARG A 33 6.33 -2.62 3.84
CA ARG A 33 6.63 -1.75 2.69
C ARG A 33 7.24 -0.41 3.06
N LEU A 34 7.06 0.08 4.28
CA LEU A 34 7.76 1.29 4.74
C LEU A 34 9.24 1.04 4.99
N GLU A 35 9.64 -0.21 5.19
CA GLU A 35 11.04 -0.62 5.29
C GLU A 35 11.66 -0.88 3.90
N ASN A 36 10.91 -1.55 3.02
CA ASN A 36 11.31 -1.79 1.63
C ASN A 36 10.14 -1.52 0.65
N PRO A 37 9.99 -0.29 0.13
CA PRO A 37 8.85 0.06 -0.70
C PRO A 37 8.97 -0.45 -2.14
N ARG A 38 10.20 -0.65 -2.62
CA ARG A 38 10.48 -1.09 -4.00
C ARG A 38 10.57 -2.60 -4.06
N VAL A 39 9.44 -3.25 -4.31
CA VAL A 39 9.34 -4.70 -4.45
C VAL A 39 9.04 -5.03 -5.92
N PRO A 40 10.02 -5.43 -6.75
CA PRO A 40 9.84 -5.62 -8.18
C PRO A 40 8.67 -6.54 -8.55
N ALA A 41 8.50 -7.64 -7.82
CA ALA A 41 7.39 -8.59 -8.03
C ALA A 41 5.99 -7.99 -7.77
N SER A 42 5.92 -6.90 -7.03
CA SER A 42 4.68 -6.17 -6.72
C SER A 42 4.47 -4.97 -7.64
N GLN A 43 5.40 -4.64 -8.53
CA GLN A 43 5.30 -3.49 -9.42
C GLN A 43 4.09 -3.64 -10.37
N LEU A 44 3.41 -2.53 -10.62
CA LEU A 44 2.40 -2.46 -11.66
C LEU A 44 3.08 -2.43 -13.03
N HIS A 45 2.60 -3.29 -13.94
CA HIS A 45 3.12 -3.35 -15.30
C HIS A 45 2.93 -2.00 -16.00
N GLY A 46 3.99 -1.48 -16.63
CA GLY A 46 3.97 -0.19 -17.31
C GLY A 46 3.86 1.04 -16.39
N ARG A 47 3.99 0.90 -15.07
CA ARG A 47 4.00 2.02 -14.12
C ARG A 47 5.31 2.03 -13.33
N LYS A 48 6.03 3.14 -13.39
CA LYS A 48 7.25 3.35 -12.61
C LYS A 48 6.87 3.65 -11.15
N ASP A 49 7.56 3.03 -10.21
CA ASP A 49 7.41 3.24 -8.76
C ASP A 49 6.00 3.00 -8.19
N GLN A 50 5.08 2.36 -8.92
CA GLN A 50 3.78 1.92 -8.39
C GLN A 50 3.79 0.44 -8.05
N TYR A 51 3.31 0.13 -6.85
CA TYR A 51 3.32 -1.22 -6.31
C TYR A 51 1.94 -1.59 -5.75
N LYS A 52 1.63 -2.90 -5.78
CA LYS A 52 0.39 -3.44 -5.23
C LYS A 52 0.64 -4.38 -4.05
N ILE A 53 -0.18 -4.25 -3.01
CA ILE A 53 -0.29 -5.18 -1.89
C ILE A 53 -1.53 -6.04 -2.12
N LYS A 54 -1.39 -7.36 -2.11
CA LYS A 54 -2.50 -8.29 -2.32
C LYS A 54 -2.79 -9.05 -1.03
N LEU A 55 -4.05 -9.04 -0.57
CA LEU A 55 -4.55 -9.94 0.46
C LEU A 55 -5.37 -11.04 -0.23
N ARG A 56 -4.69 -12.09 -0.69
CA ARG A 56 -5.31 -13.14 -1.53
C ARG A 56 -6.51 -13.81 -0.85
N GLY A 57 -6.37 -14.18 0.43
CA GLY A 57 -7.45 -14.84 1.17
C GLY A 57 -8.69 -13.98 1.40
N ALA A 58 -8.56 -12.65 1.29
CA ALA A 58 -9.67 -11.73 1.46
C ALA A 58 -10.20 -11.17 0.13
N GLY A 59 -9.52 -11.42 -1.00
CA GLY A 59 -9.91 -10.86 -2.29
C GLY A 59 -9.59 -9.37 -2.48
N TYR A 60 -8.83 -8.73 -1.59
CA TYR A 60 -8.52 -7.30 -1.67
C TYR A 60 -7.13 -6.99 -2.24
N ARG A 61 -7.01 -5.81 -2.84
CA ARG A 61 -5.75 -5.25 -3.35
C ARG A 61 -5.65 -3.78 -2.99
N LEU A 62 -4.49 -3.37 -2.51
CA LEU A 62 -4.12 -1.97 -2.33
C LEU A 62 -3.07 -1.60 -3.37
N VAL A 63 -3.18 -0.41 -3.94
CA VAL A 63 -2.23 0.13 -4.91
C VAL A 63 -1.76 1.47 -4.41
N GLY A 64 -0.46 1.74 -4.52
CA GLY A 64 0.10 3.04 -4.22
C GLY A 64 1.47 3.21 -4.84
N ASP A 65 1.97 4.42 -4.78
CA ASP A 65 3.33 4.75 -5.19
C ASP A 65 4.31 4.43 -4.04
N ALA A 66 5.53 4.05 -4.37
CA ALA A 66 6.62 3.92 -3.42
C ALA A 66 6.99 5.31 -2.90
N ALA A 67 6.25 5.74 -1.87
CA ALA A 67 6.47 6.89 -1.00
C ALA A 67 7.43 7.95 -1.58
N ASN A 68 6.85 8.94 -2.27
CA ASN A 68 7.58 10.13 -2.64
C ASN A 68 8.08 10.84 -1.37
N LEU A 69 9.39 11.06 -1.31
CA LEU A 69 10.01 12.03 -0.41
C LEU A 69 9.50 13.41 -0.84
N LEU A 70 8.48 13.92 -0.16
CA LEU A 70 8.27 15.36 -0.11
C LEU A 70 8.96 15.84 1.17
N ILE A 71 10.05 16.58 0.93
CA ILE A 71 10.67 17.51 1.90
C ILE A 71 9.63 18.52 2.34
#